data_AF-A0A1B8PLU4-F1
#
_entry.id   AF-A0A1B8PLU4-F1
#
_cell.length_a   1.000
_cell.length_b   1.000
_cell.length_c   1.000
_cell.angle_alpha   90.00
_cell.angle_beta   90.00
_cell.angle_gamma   90.00
#
_symmetry.space_group_name_H-M   'P 1'
#
loop_
_entity.id
_entity.type
_entity.pdbx_description
1 polymer ?
#
loop_
_entity_poly.entity_id
_entity_poly.type
_entity_poly.pdbx_seq_one_letter_code
_entity_poly.pdbx_strand_id
1 'polypeptide(L)'
;MIKKVMAVMTTLGAIQEMEKEPVSIEYILDNISPDIDKKIIDTVSKKELNPISGEIIIYIDDHTKDVIIEWDFYFEDRQGKSDQMTKISSKKMVRQEYITRDDYFSLKNEPLKFQIISPNIKYGD
;
A
#
# COMPACT_ATOMS: atom_id res chain seq x y z
N MET A 1 57.13 16.95 -8.59
CA MET A 1 56.73 15.70 -7.91
C MET A 1 55.64 15.05 -8.75
N ILE A 2 55.96 14.00 -9.51
CA ILE A 2 54.94 13.27 -10.28
C ILE A 2 54.29 12.28 -9.31
N LYS A 3 53.02 12.50 -8.96
CA LYS A 3 52.14 11.45 -8.44
C LYS A 3 51.17 11.04 -9.55
N LYS A 4 51.50 9.91 -10.16
CA LYS A 4 50.56 9.03 -10.86
C LYS A 4 49.80 8.24 -9.79
N VAL A 5 48.52 7.90 -10.06
CA VAL A 5 47.64 6.86 -9.45
C VAL A 5 46.24 7.45 -9.25
N MET A 6 45.12 6.82 -9.61
CA MET A 6 44.68 5.85 -10.62
C MET A 6 43.16 6.05 -10.68
N ALA A 7 42.52 5.80 -11.83
CA ALA A 7 41.06 5.70 -11.87
C ALA A 7 40.63 4.52 -10.99
N VAL A 8 39.88 4.78 -9.93
CA VAL A 8 39.15 3.72 -9.23
C VAL A 8 37.83 3.54 -9.97
N MET A 9 37.83 2.58 -10.89
CA MET A 9 36.63 1.81 -11.15
C MET A 9 36.26 1.09 -9.85
N THR A 10 35.29 1.62 -9.10
CA THR A 10 34.52 0.77 -8.19
C THR A 10 33.40 0.15 -9.03
N THR A 11 33.81 -0.93 -9.69
CA THR A 11 33.04 -2.15 -9.91
C THR A 11 31.59 -2.13 -9.40
N LEU A 12 30.66 -2.36 -10.34
CA LEU A 12 29.60 -3.36 -10.18
C LEU A 12 30.01 -4.42 -9.14
N GLY A 13 29.40 -4.38 -7.96
CA GLY A 13 29.74 -5.32 -6.90
C GLY A 13 28.94 -5.04 -5.66
N ALA A 14 27.86 -5.80 -5.50
CA ALA A 14 27.00 -5.86 -4.31
C ALA A 14 26.13 -4.62 -4.04
N ILE A 15 25.10 -4.42 -4.88
CA ILE A 15 23.79 -4.39 -4.24
C ILE A 15 23.65 -5.81 -3.70
N GLN A 16 23.95 -6.01 -2.41
CA GLN A 16 23.37 -7.12 -1.69
C GLN A 16 21.87 -6.92 -1.87
N GLU A 17 21.29 -7.61 -2.86
CA GLU A 17 19.95 -8.13 -2.71
C GLU A 17 20.04 -8.99 -1.45
N MET A 18 19.90 -8.36 -0.28
CA MET A 18 19.53 -9.08 0.92
C MET A 18 18.27 -9.82 0.49
N GLU A 19 18.37 -11.15 0.37
CA GLU A 19 17.24 -12.03 0.19
C GLU A 19 16.22 -11.60 1.25
N LYS A 20 15.20 -10.85 0.83
CA LYS A 20 14.13 -10.47 1.74
C LYS A 20 13.39 -11.76 2.01
N GLU A 21 13.49 -12.23 3.25
CA GLU A 21 12.68 -13.37 3.69
C GLU A 21 11.22 -13.10 3.36
N PRO A 22 10.48 -14.10 2.84
CA PRO A 22 9.06 -13.94 2.58
C PRO A 22 8.33 -13.51 3.84
N VAL A 23 7.47 -12.50 3.73
CA VAL A 23 6.72 -11.93 4.86
C VAL A 23 5.25 -12.28 4.77
N SER A 24 4.54 -12.22 5.89
CA SER A 24 3.11 -12.50 5.91
C SER A 24 2.30 -11.36 5.29
N ILE A 25 1.08 -11.67 4.84
CA ILE A 25 0.10 -10.66 4.41
C ILE A 25 -0.20 -9.68 5.54
N GLU A 26 -0.34 -10.16 6.77
CA GLU A 26 -0.55 -9.32 7.96
C GLU A 26 0.57 -8.30 8.13
N TYR A 27 1.83 -8.73 8.01
CA TYR A 27 2.98 -7.83 8.07
C TYR A 27 2.93 -6.77 6.96
N ILE A 28 2.55 -7.16 5.74
CA ILE A 28 2.44 -6.22 4.62
C ILE A 28 1.33 -5.19 4.89
N LEU A 29 0.19 -5.62 5.42
CA LEU A 29 -0.92 -4.75 5.80
C LEU A 29 -0.50 -3.73 6.85
N ASP A 30 0.18 -4.17 7.90
CA ASP A 30 0.69 -3.29 8.97
C ASP A 30 1.62 -2.20 8.43
N ASN A 31 2.43 -2.54 7.41
CA ASN A 31 3.36 -1.61 6.79
C ASN A 31 2.72 -0.69 5.73
N ILE A 32 1.53 -1.02 5.21
CA ILE A 32 0.79 -0.17 4.26
C ILE A 32 -0.23 0.72 4.98
N SER A 33 -0.72 0.31 6.15
CA SER A 33 -1.72 1.04 6.94
C SER A 33 -1.36 2.54 7.12
N PRO A 34 -0.12 2.93 7.50
CA PRO A 34 0.25 4.35 7.61
C PRO A 34 0.18 5.12 6.28
N ASP A 35 0.47 4.48 5.15
CA ASP A 35 0.37 5.10 3.82
C ASP A 35 -1.09 5.33 3.41
N ILE A 36 -1.98 4.41 3.82
CA ILE A 36 -3.44 4.55 3.64
C ILE A 36 -3.95 5.73 4.47
N ASP A 37 -3.64 5.76 5.76
CA ASP A 37 -4.05 6.84 6.67
C ASP A 37 -3.59 8.21 6.17
N LYS A 38 -2.34 8.30 5.72
CA LYS A 38 -1.79 9.54 5.15
C LYS A 38 -2.57 10.01 3.93
N LYS A 39 -2.94 9.10 3.01
CA LYS A 39 -3.75 9.45 1.82
C LYS A 39 -5.16 9.92 2.19
N ILE A 40 -5.76 9.31 3.21
CA ILE A 40 -7.08 9.72 3.72
C ILE A 40 -6.99 11.14 4.28
N ILE A 41 -6.03 11.39 5.17
CA ILE A 41 -5.81 12.71 5.78
C ILE A 41 -5.54 13.77 4.71
N ASP A 42 -4.63 13.49 3.76
CA ASP A 42 -4.33 14.40 2.65
C ASP A 42 -5.57 14.75 1.82
N THR A 43 -6.45 13.76 1.60
CA THR A 43 -7.70 13.96 0.86
C THR A 43 -8.63 14.88 1.63
N VAL A 44 -8.84 14.58 2.91
CA VAL A 44 -9.71 15.33 3.83
C VAL A 44 -9.22 16.76 4.00
N SER A 45 -7.90 17.01 4.05
CA SER A 45 -7.35 18.36 4.16
C SER A 45 -7.47 19.16 2.87
N LYS A 46 -7.41 18.52 1.70
CA LYS A 46 -7.41 19.21 0.39
C LYS A 46 -8.81 19.40 -0.20
N LYS A 47 -9.73 18.51 0.14
CA LYS A 47 -11.10 18.48 -0.35
C LYS A 47 -11.97 18.48 0.90
N GLU A 48 -12.92 19.40 1.04
CA GLU A 48 -13.84 19.51 2.18
C GLU A 48 -14.75 18.27 2.30
N LEU A 49 -14.16 17.12 2.61
CA LEU A 49 -14.78 15.80 2.62
C LEU A 49 -14.67 15.21 4.01
N ASN A 50 -15.67 14.42 4.40
CA ASN A 50 -15.65 13.58 5.60
C ASN A 50 -15.33 12.13 5.21
N PRO A 51 -14.38 11.48 5.90
CA PRO A 51 -14.09 10.06 5.68
C PRO A 51 -15.19 9.17 6.28
N ILE A 52 -15.74 8.23 5.49
CA ILE A 52 -16.83 7.34 5.91
C ILE A 52 -16.28 5.97 6.32
N SER A 53 -15.67 5.27 5.37
CA SER A 53 -15.15 3.92 5.51
C SER A 53 -14.32 3.57 4.29
N GLY A 54 -13.68 2.41 4.33
CA GLY A 54 -13.05 1.84 3.15
C GLY A 54 -13.03 0.32 3.19
N GLU A 55 -12.42 -0.25 2.17
CA GLU A 55 -12.18 -1.68 2.05
C GLU A 55 -10.80 -1.94 1.48
N ILE A 56 -10.17 -3.02 1.91
CA ILE A 56 -8.96 -3.58 1.32
C ILE A 56 -9.32 -4.95 0.75
N ILE A 57 -8.92 -5.20 -0.50
CA ILE A 57 -9.04 -6.49 -1.16
C ILE A 57 -7.63 -6.95 -1.53
N ILE A 58 -7.31 -8.18 -1.15
CA ILE A 58 -6.04 -8.82 -1.47
C ILE A 58 -6.31 -10.05 -2.31
N TYR A 59 -5.68 -10.15 -3.47
CA TYR A 59 -5.90 -11.24 -4.41
C TYR A 59 -4.65 -11.51 -5.24
N ILE A 60 -4.62 -12.66 -5.93
CA ILE A 60 -3.55 -12.98 -6.87
C ILE A 60 -3.96 -12.50 -8.26
N ASP A 61 -3.09 -11.75 -8.91
CA ASP A 61 -3.28 -11.39 -10.32
C ASP A 61 -3.20 -12.64 -11.20
N ASP A 62 -4.21 -12.84 -12.04
CA ASP A 62 -4.31 -14.06 -12.85
C ASP A 62 -3.21 -14.15 -13.93
N HIS A 63 -2.64 -13.03 -14.34
CA HIS A 63 -1.63 -12.98 -15.40
C HIS A 63 -0.22 -13.05 -14.85
N THR A 64 0.12 -12.22 -13.86
CA THR A 64 1.48 -12.14 -13.31
C THR A 64 1.72 -13.13 -12.18
N LYS A 65 0.65 -13.63 -11.55
CA LYS A 65 0.69 -14.47 -10.34
C LYS A 65 1.22 -13.75 -9.10
N ASP A 66 1.39 -12.43 -9.19
CA ASP A 66 1.75 -11.57 -8.05
C ASP A 66 0.54 -11.28 -7.17
N VAL A 67 0.79 -10.87 -5.93
CA VAL A 67 -0.25 -10.45 -5.00
C VAL A 67 -0.56 -8.98 -5.20
N ILE A 68 -1.84 -8.68 -5.43
CA ILE A 68 -2.37 -7.33 -5.54
C ILE A 68 -3.09 -6.99 -4.23
N ILE A 69 -2.77 -5.81 -3.69
CA ILE A 69 -3.43 -5.20 -2.55
C ILE A 69 -4.11 -3.95 -3.07
N GLU A 70 -5.42 -3.99 -3.21
CA GLU A 70 -6.26 -2.88 -3.63
C GLU A 70 -7.00 -2.34 -2.43
N TRP A 71 -7.15 -1.02 -2.36
CA TRP A 71 -7.96 -0.39 -1.34
C TRP A 71 -8.75 0.79 -1.89
N ASP A 72 -9.98 0.84 -1.43
CA ASP A 72 -10.94 1.87 -1.75
C ASP A 72 -11.34 2.59 -0.47
N PHE A 73 -11.41 3.92 -0.53
CA PHE A 73 -11.86 4.72 0.58
C PHE A 73 -12.94 5.70 0.13
N TYR A 74 -13.98 5.79 0.95
CA TYR A 74 -15.23 6.47 0.66
C TYR A 74 -15.37 7.72 1.51
N PHE A 75 -15.83 8.80 0.87
CA PHE A 75 -16.01 10.09 1.49
C PHE A 75 -17.35 10.72 1.13
N GLU A 76 -17.90 11.50 2.04
CA GLU A 76 -19.05 12.39 1.79
C GLU A 76 -18.60 13.86 1.81
N ASP A 77 -19.37 14.74 1.17
CA ASP A 77 -19.16 16.18 1.27
C ASP A 77 -19.44 16.64 2.71
N ARG A 78 -18.52 17.42 3.31
CA ARG A 78 -18.70 17.98 4.65
C ARG A 78 -19.95 18.83 4.78
N GLN A 79 -20.37 19.46 3.70
CA GLN A 79 -21.54 20.33 3.70
C GLN A 79 -22.85 19.53 3.57
N GLY A 80 -22.78 18.21 3.35
CA GLY A 80 -23.94 17.34 3.15
C GLY A 80 -24.79 17.74 1.93
N LYS A 81 -24.21 18.50 0.99
CA LYS A 81 -24.91 19.06 -0.17
C LYS A 81 -24.96 18.11 -1.37
N SER A 82 -24.12 17.10 -1.36
CA SER A 82 -24.02 16.10 -2.42
C SER A 82 -24.37 14.73 -1.87
N ASP A 83 -25.38 14.09 -2.45
CA ASP A 83 -25.69 12.67 -2.21
C ASP A 83 -24.65 11.74 -2.88
N GLN A 84 -23.68 12.29 -3.61
CA GLN A 84 -22.63 11.52 -4.26
C GLN A 84 -21.46 11.25 -3.32
N MET A 85 -21.24 9.97 -3.06
CA MET A 85 -20.06 9.45 -2.39
C MET A 85 -18.83 9.59 -3.29
N THR A 86 -17.78 10.23 -2.78
CA THR A 86 -16.48 10.27 -3.45
C THR A 86 -15.69 9.01 -3.10
N LYS A 87 -15.29 8.24 -4.11
CA LYS A 87 -14.43 7.06 -3.96
C LYS A 87 -13.00 7.39 -4.38
N ILE A 88 -12.03 7.03 -3.57
CA ILE A 88 -10.61 7.08 -3.92
C ILE A 88 -10.04 5.67 -3.85
N SER A 89 -9.47 5.23 -4.96
CA SER A 89 -8.86 3.92 -5.12
C SER A 89 -7.35 3.99 -5.14
N SER A 90 -6.70 2.95 -4.66
CA SER A 90 -5.25 2.79 -4.74
C SER A 90 -4.88 1.31 -4.74
N LYS A 91 -3.70 1.00 -5.28
CA LYS A 91 -3.24 -0.38 -5.36
C LYS A 91 -1.74 -0.50 -5.19
N LYS A 92 -1.30 -1.67 -4.72
CA LYS A 92 0.10 -2.07 -4.61
C LYS A 92 0.25 -3.51 -5.08
N MET A 93 1.30 -3.75 -5.85
CA MET A 93 1.67 -5.08 -6.31
C MET A 93 2.87 -5.57 -5.50
N VAL A 94 2.79 -6.81 -5.00
CA VAL A 94 3.82 -7.50 -4.27
C VAL A 94 4.13 -8.79 -5.00
N ARG A 95 5.39 -8.99 -5.36
CA ARG A 95 5.79 -10.20 -6.07
C ARG A 95 5.56 -11.45 -5.22
N GLN A 96 5.16 -12.56 -5.85
CA GLN A 96 4.81 -13.78 -5.11
C GLN A 96 5.94 -14.27 -4.19
N GLU A 97 7.21 -14.10 -4.60
CA GLU A 97 8.37 -14.59 -3.85
C GLU A 97 8.58 -13.86 -2.51
N TYR A 98 7.91 -12.72 -2.31
CA TYR A 98 7.99 -11.94 -1.06
C TYR A 98 6.87 -12.25 -0.07
N ILE A 99 5.96 -13.16 -0.41
CA ILE A 99 4.85 -13.57 0.46
C ILE A 99 5.10 -14.99 0.96
N THR A 100 4.74 -15.28 2.21
CA THR A 100 4.83 -16.65 2.73
C THR A 100 4.04 -17.61 1.86
N ARG A 101 4.53 -18.85 1.76
CA ARG A 101 3.89 -19.88 0.95
C ARG A 101 2.43 -20.11 1.37
N ASP A 102 2.17 -20.17 2.68
CA ASP A 102 0.85 -20.47 3.23
C ASP A 102 -0.16 -19.35 2.94
N ASP A 103 0.24 -18.09 3.06
CA ASP A 103 -0.58 -16.94 2.70
C ASP A 103 -0.90 -16.91 1.20
N TYR A 104 0.11 -17.20 0.37
CA TYR A 104 -0.09 -17.27 -1.07
C TYR A 104 -1.07 -18.39 -1.46
N PHE A 105 -1.00 -19.57 -0.83
CA PHE A 105 -1.97 -20.64 -1.05
C PHE A 105 -3.36 -20.29 -0.55
N SER A 106 -3.47 -19.56 0.55
CA SER A 106 -4.76 -19.08 1.07
C SER A 106 -5.46 -18.18 0.06
N LEU A 107 -4.71 -17.24 -0.55
CA LEU A 107 -5.23 -16.33 -1.58
C LEU A 107 -5.66 -17.02 -2.89
N LYS A 108 -5.13 -18.22 -3.20
CA LYS A 108 -5.57 -18.97 -4.38
C LYS A 108 -7.00 -19.49 -4.25
N ASN A 109 -7.46 -19.72 -3.02
CA ASN A 109 -8.79 -20.25 -2.77
C ASN A 109 -9.82 -19.13 -2.79
N GLU A 110 -9.52 -18.00 -2.14
CA GLU A 110 -10.40 -16.84 -2.09
C GLU A 110 -9.62 -15.54 -1.82
N PRO A 111 -10.02 -14.41 -2.41
CA PRO A 111 -9.51 -13.09 -2.03
C PRO A 111 -9.78 -12.77 -0.56
N LEU A 112 -8.81 -12.17 0.11
CA LEU A 112 -9.01 -11.63 1.46
C LEU A 112 -9.65 -10.24 1.36
N LYS A 113 -10.59 -9.96 2.26
CA LYS A 113 -11.30 -8.67 2.33
C LYS A 113 -11.30 -8.15 3.75
N PHE A 114 -10.91 -6.89 3.91
CA PHE A 114 -10.85 -6.20 5.20
C PHE A 114 -11.59 -4.87 5.12
N GLN A 115 -12.29 -4.50 6.19
CA GLN A 115 -12.88 -3.17 6.30
C GLN A 115 -11.84 -2.18 6.83
N ILE A 116 -11.77 -1.00 6.24
CA ILE A 116 -11.02 0.14 6.77
C ILE A 116 -11.98 0.98 7.59
N ILE A 117 -11.69 1.10 8.87
CA ILE A 117 -12.43 1.99 9.78
C ILE A 117 -11.94 3.41 9.53
N SER A 118 -12.87 4.34 9.38
CA SER A 118 -12.52 5.75 9.20
C SER A 118 -11.73 6.27 10.41
N PRO A 119 -10.58 6.93 10.19
CA PRO A 119 -9.83 7.53 11.29
C PRO A 119 -10.65 8.63 11.95
N ASN A 120 -10.56 8.76 13.27
CA ASN A 120 -11.21 9.84 14.00
C ASN A 120 -10.45 11.16 13.77
N ILE A 121 -10.77 11.82 12.66
CA ILE A 121 -10.20 13.13 12.32
C ILE A 121 -11.00 14.20 13.06
N LYS A 122 -10.45 14.69 14.18
CA LYS A 122 -10.94 15.93 14.80
C LYS A 122 -10.52 17.10 13.92
N TYR A 123 -11.48 17.76 13.30
CA TYR A 123 -11.24 19.07 12.69
C TYR A 123 -10.91 20.03 13.83
N GLY A 124 -9.70 20.58 13.81
CA GLY A 124 -9.33 21.66 14.74
C GLY A 124 -10.16 22.89 14.45
N ASP A 125 -10.66 23.53 15.52
CA ASP A 125 -11.35 24.82 15.49
C ASP A 125 -10.46 25.93 14.88
#